data_AF-A0A521MLU6-F1
#
_entry.id   AF-A0A521MLU6-F1
#
_cell.length_a   1.000
_cell.length_b   1.000
_cell.length_c   1.000
_cell.angle_alpha   90.00
_cell.angle_beta   90.00
_cell.angle_gamma   90.00
#
_symmetry.space_group_name_H-M   'P 1'
#
loop_
_entity.id
_entity.type
_entity.pdbx_description
1 polymer ?
#
loop_
_entity_poly.entity_id
_entity_poly.type
_entity_poly.pdbx_seq_one_letter_code
_entity_poly.pdbx_strand_id
1 'polypeptide(L)'
;MSKFRLVVILLFSLAACRSNSSKNGILVADSMKVVMWDMMRADEVYLRMTAKDSTAAKRKENIRLYEQVFAIHGITKKQFDSSYRYYASHPSDFKRLLDSLDTYATRERSRLFEKKYGEPK
;
A
#
# COMPACT_ATOMS: atom_id res chain seq x y z
N MET A 1 25.82 -34.53 3.61
CA MET A 1 24.34 -34.51 3.79
C MET A 1 23.79 -33.19 4.35
N SER A 2 24.55 -32.38 5.12
CA SER A 2 24.08 -31.09 5.67
C SER A 2 23.79 -30.00 4.64
N LYS A 3 24.52 -29.97 3.51
CA LYS A 3 24.39 -28.93 2.47
C LYS A 3 23.06 -29.03 1.69
N PHE A 4 22.52 -30.24 1.53
CA PHE A 4 21.25 -30.47 0.82
C PHE A 4 20.04 -30.02 1.65
N ARG A 5 20.11 -30.14 2.99
CA ARG A 5 19.06 -29.65 3.90
C ARG A 5 18.92 -28.12 3.86
N LEU A 6 20.03 -27.40 3.73
CA LEU A 6 20.04 -25.93 3.57
C LEU A 6 19.37 -25.46 2.27
N VAL A 7 19.57 -26.19 1.16
CA VAL A 7 18.96 -25.87 -0.13
C VAL A 7 17.44 -26.07 -0.11
N VAL A 8 16.97 -27.13 0.55
CA VAL A 8 15.52 -27.41 0.69
C VAL A 8 14.82 -26.36 1.57
N ILE A 9 15.46 -25.90 2.65
CA ILE A 9 14.94 -24.84 3.51
C ILE A 9 14.86 -23.50 2.76
N LEU A 10 15.88 -23.18 1.95
CA LEU A 10 15.91 -21.97 1.12
C LEU A 10 14.80 -21.98 0.04
N LEU A 11 14.50 -23.14 -0.54
CA LEU A 11 13.43 -23.31 -1.52
C LEU A 11 12.03 -23.11 -0.90
N PHE A 12 11.81 -23.52 0.34
CA PHE A 12 10.52 -23.35 1.04
C PHE A 12 10.22 -21.89 1.42
N SER A 13 11.24 -21.08 1.69
CA SER A 13 11.08 -19.65 2.00
C SER A 13 10.59 -18.79 0.82
N LEU A 14 10.77 -19.26 -0.42
CA LEU A 14 10.29 -18.57 -1.63
C LEU A 14 8.79 -18.80 -1.90
N ALA A 15 8.17 -19.79 -1.25
CA ALA A 15 6.75 -20.11 -1.40
C ALA A 15 5.83 -19.28 -0.48
N ALA A 16 6.38 -18.44 0.40
CA ALA A 16 5.61 -17.57 1.30
C ALA A 16 5.04 -16.31 0.60
N CYS A 17 4.84 -16.37 -0.72
CA CYS A 17 4.07 -15.37 -1.45
C CYS A 17 2.63 -15.36 -0.96
N ARG A 18 2.35 -14.50 0.02
CA ARG A 18 0.99 -14.20 0.47
C ARG A 18 0.25 -13.58 -0.71
N SER A 19 -0.80 -14.26 -1.20
CA SER A 19 -1.66 -13.69 -2.24
C SER A 19 -2.31 -12.41 -1.73
N ASN A 20 -1.92 -11.26 -2.30
CA ASN A 20 -2.51 -9.94 -1.99
C ASN A 20 -3.94 -9.79 -2.54
N SER A 21 -4.48 -10.82 -3.19
CA SER A 21 -5.73 -10.78 -3.92
C SER A 21 -6.60 -11.99 -3.60
N SER A 22 -7.91 -11.77 -3.61
CA SER A 22 -8.92 -12.82 -3.59
C SER A 22 -8.90 -13.62 -4.91
N LYS A 23 -9.60 -14.76 -4.93
CA LYS A 23 -9.76 -15.61 -6.13
C LYS A 23 -10.29 -14.85 -7.36
N ASN A 24 -10.97 -13.72 -7.14
CA ASN A 24 -11.56 -12.90 -8.21
C ASN A 24 -10.65 -11.73 -8.64
N GLY A 25 -9.40 -11.69 -8.17
CA GLY A 25 -8.44 -10.62 -8.50
C GLY A 25 -8.65 -9.32 -7.72
N ILE A 26 -9.67 -9.25 -6.85
CA ILE A 26 -9.93 -8.11 -5.96
C ILE A 26 -8.97 -8.15 -4.78
N LEU A 27 -8.32 -7.04 -4.46
CA LEU A 27 -7.46 -6.89 -3.29
C LEU A 27 -8.27 -7.14 -2.02
N VAL A 28 -7.72 -7.97 -1.13
CA VAL A 28 -8.32 -8.18 0.19
C VAL A 28 -8.13 -6.93 1.05
N ALA A 29 -9.02 -6.70 2.03
CA ALA A 29 -9.04 -5.47 2.81
C ALA A 29 -7.70 -5.17 3.51
N ASP A 30 -7.01 -6.22 3.97
CA ASP A 30 -5.69 -6.11 4.59
C ASP A 30 -4.60 -5.60 3.64
N SER A 31 -4.65 -5.96 2.36
CA SER A 31 -3.73 -5.42 1.35
C SER A 31 -4.19 -4.03 0.91
N MET A 32 -5.49 -3.86 0.67
CA MET A 32 -6.06 -2.60 0.19
C MET A 32 -5.83 -1.44 1.16
N LYS A 33 -5.90 -1.66 2.49
CA LYS A 33 -5.63 -0.60 3.48
C LYS A 33 -4.20 -0.06 3.38
N VAL A 34 -3.20 -0.93 3.15
CA VAL A 34 -1.80 -0.50 3.06
C VAL A 34 -1.57 0.23 1.74
N VAL A 35 -2.13 -0.28 0.64
CA VAL A 35 -2.07 0.39 -0.67
C VAL A 35 -2.71 1.78 -0.61
N MET A 36 -3.91 1.89 -0.03
CA MET A 36 -4.61 3.18 0.09
C MET A 36 -3.84 4.18 0.94
N TRP A 37 -3.21 3.73 2.03
CA TRP A 37 -2.34 4.59 2.83
C TRP A 37 -1.19 5.20 2.02
N ASP A 38 -0.50 4.39 1.22
CA ASP A 38 0.61 4.88 0.39
C ASP A 38 0.13 5.74 -0.79
N MET A 39 -1.05 5.45 -1.35
CA MET A 39 -1.70 6.32 -2.34
C MET A 39 -2.00 7.71 -1.75
N MET A 40 -2.55 7.79 -0.54
CA MET A 40 -2.81 9.08 0.14
C MET A 40 -1.51 9.85 0.42
N ARG A 41 -0.42 9.15 0.75
CA ARG A 41 0.90 9.77 0.90
C ARG A 41 1.46 10.28 -0.41
N ALA A 42 1.28 9.53 -1.51
CA ALA A 42 1.64 9.97 -2.84
C ALA A 42 0.88 11.25 -3.24
N ASP A 43 -0.40 11.35 -2.91
CA ASP A 43 -1.19 12.58 -3.12
C ASP A 43 -0.63 13.77 -2.33
N GLU A 44 -0.35 13.59 -1.05
CA GLU A 44 0.23 14.66 -0.23
C GLU A 44 1.60 15.10 -0.75
N VAL A 45 2.44 14.16 -1.23
CA VAL A 45 3.71 14.49 -1.88
C VAL A 45 3.47 15.29 -3.15
N TYR A 46 2.54 14.86 -4.00
CA TYR A 46 2.19 15.57 -5.23
C TYR A 46 1.69 16.99 -4.95
N LEU A 47 0.83 17.18 -3.94
CA LEU A 47 0.33 18.49 -3.53
C LEU A 47 1.48 19.40 -3.07
N ARG A 48 2.42 18.88 -2.27
CA ARG A 48 3.61 19.64 -1.86
C ARG A 48 4.53 19.99 -3.01
N MET A 49 4.69 19.08 -3.98
CA MET A 49 5.50 19.32 -5.17
C MET A 49 4.88 20.42 -6.03
N THR A 50 3.59 20.33 -6.31
CA THR A 50 2.87 21.30 -7.14
C THR A 50 2.70 22.67 -6.49
N ALA A 51 2.61 22.73 -5.17
CA ALA A 51 2.63 23.99 -4.42
C ALA A 51 3.97 24.74 -4.55
N LYS A 52 5.08 24.02 -4.74
CA LYS A 52 6.42 24.61 -4.91
C LYS A 52 6.82 24.80 -6.37
N ASP A 53 6.41 23.88 -7.23
CA ASP A 53 6.72 23.84 -8.66
C ASP A 53 5.47 23.46 -9.45
N SER A 54 4.80 24.46 -10.01
CA SER A 54 3.60 24.28 -10.83
C SER A 54 3.87 23.47 -12.11
N THR A 55 5.12 23.35 -12.55
CA THR A 55 5.49 22.53 -13.71
C THR A 55 5.40 21.02 -13.42
N ALA A 56 5.39 20.61 -12.15
CA ALA A 56 5.16 19.23 -11.74
C ALA A 56 3.77 18.71 -12.17
N ALA A 57 2.76 19.58 -12.19
CA ALA A 57 1.43 19.24 -12.69
C ALA A 57 1.46 18.93 -14.19
N LYS A 58 2.20 19.74 -14.97
CA LYS A 58 2.37 19.53 -16.42
C LYS A 58 3.10 18.22 -16.74
N ARG A 59 4.04 17.81 -15.87
CA ARG A 59 4.76 16.53 -15.98
C ARG A 59 3.96 15.31 -15.54
N LYS A 60 2.73 15.47 -15.03
CA LYS A 60 1.89 14.38 -14.51
C LYS A 60 2.58 13.56 -13.42
N GLU A 61 3.27 14.25 -12.52
CA GLU A 61 4.07 13.61 -11.46
C GLU A 61 3.23 12.71 -10.54
N ASN A 62 1.94 13.01 -10.37
CA ASN A 62 1.00 12.15 -9.64
C ASN A 62 0.92 10.73 -10.22
N ILE A 63 0.92 10.58 -11.56
CA ILE A 63 0.87 9.28 -12.22
C ILE A 63 2.13 8.47 -11.87
N ARG A 64 3.30 9.11 -11.96
CA ARG A 64 4.59 8.48 -11.62
C ARG A 64 4.63 8.00 -10.18
N LEU A 65 4.07 8.78 -9.24
CA LEU A 65 3.99 8.41 -7.83
C LEU A 65 3.05 7.22 -7.62
N TYR A 66 1.89 7.18 -8.27
CA TYR A 66 0.97 6.04 -8.18
C TYR A 66 1.58 4.76 -8.77
N GLU A 67 2.28 4.86 -9.90
CA GLU A 67 2.99 3.71 -10.49
C GLU A 67 4.03 3.13 -9.53
N GLN A 68 4.75 3.98 -8.79
CA GLN A 68 5.67 3.52 -7.74
C GLN A 68 4.94 2.81 -6.60
N VAL A 69 3.80 3.34 -6.14
CA VAL A 69 2.98 2.67 -5.12
C VAL A 69 2.55 1.29 -5.62
N PHE A 70 2.07 1.18 -6.86
CA PHE A 70 1.67 -0.10 -7.43
C PHE A 70 2.83 -1.10 -7.53
N ALA A 71 4.02 -0.64 -7.94
CA ALA A 71 5.22 -1.46 -8.00
C ALA A 71 5.64 -1.98 -6.61
N ILE A 72 5.62 -1.12 -5.58
CA ILE A 72 5.94 -1.50 -4.19
C ILE A 72 5.01 -2.60 -3.68
N HIS A 73 3.72 -2.51 -4.01
CA HIS A 73 2.70 -3.46 -3.55
C HIS A 73 2.54 -4.68 -4.47
N GLY A 74 3.26 -4.73 -5.61
CA GLY A 74 3.18 -5.81 -6.58
C GLY A 74 1.80 -5.92 -7.24
N ILE A 75 1.12 -4.79 -7.43
CA ILE A 75 -0.22 -4.72 -8.03
C ILE A 75 -0.21 -3.93 -9.33
N THR A 76 -1.32 -3.98 -10.07
CA THR A 76 -1.52 -3.15 -11.26
C THR A 76 -2.55 -2.07 -11.01
N LYS A 77 -2.50 -0.98 -11.80
CA LYS A 77 -3.55 0.05 -11.79
C LYS A 77 -4.95 -0.56 -12.00
N LYS A 78 -5.09 -1.46 -12.97
CA LYS A 78 -6.37 -2.13 -13.26
C LYS A 78 -6.90 -2.90 -12.04
N GLN A 79 -6.00 -3.59 -11.33
CA GLN A 79 -6.35 -4.31 -10.12
C GLN A 79 -6.79 -3.37 -9.00
N PHE A 80 -6.04 -2.29 -8.75
CA PHE A 80 -6.42 -1.26 -7.79
C PHE A 80 -7.80 -0.67 -8.13
N ASP A 81 -7.99 -0.22 -9.38
CA ASP A 81 -9.24 0.39 -9.83
C ASP A 81 -10.44 -0.57 -9.68
N SER A 82 -10.24 -1.85 -10.04
CA SER A 82 -11.29 -2.87 -9.90
C SER A 82 -11.63 -3.15 -8.43
N SER A 83 -10.62 -3.17 -7.56
CA SER A 83 -10.81 -3.40 -6.13
C SER A 83 -11.48 -2.20 -5.47
N TYR A 84 -11.05 -1.00 -5.82
CA TYR A 84 -11.67 0.24 -5.34
C TYR A 84 -13.14 0.32 -5.76
N ARG A 85 -13.48 0.00 -7.02
CA ARG A 85 -14.88 -0.06 -7.48
C ARG A 85 -15.69 -1.08 -6.68
N TYR A 86 -15.13 -2.26 -6.41
CA TYR A 86 -15.78 -3.25 -5.57
C TYR A 86 -16.10 -2.66 -4.19
N TYR A 87 -15.12 -2.08 -3.49
CA TYR A 87 -15.37 -1.49 -2.16
C TYR A 87 -16.39 -0.35 -2.25
N ALA A 88 -16.25 0.57 -3.20
CA ALA A 88 -17.16 1.70 -3.38
C ALA A 88 -18.61 1.27 -3.62
N SER A 89 -18.86 0.10 -4.24
CA SER A 89 -20.21 -0.43 -4.43
C SER A 89 -20.73 -1.30 -3.28
N HIS A 90 -19.91 -1.57 -2.25
CA HIS A 90 -20.26 -2.40 -1.09
C HIS A 90 -20.05 -1.61 0.21
N PRO A 91 -21.02 -0.78 0.65
CA PRO A 91 -20.83 0.15 1.76
C PRO A 91 -20.36 -0.49 3.08
N SER A 92 -20.83 -1.70 3.39
CA SER A 92 -20.42 -2.43 4.60
C SER A 92 -18.96 -2.88 4.56
N ASP A 93 -18.50 -3.40 3.42
CA ASP A 93 -17.09 -3.74 3.18
C ASP A 93 -16.22 -2.48 3.18
N PHE A 94 -16.69 -1.40 2.56
CA PHE A 94 -15.94 -0.16 2.49
C PHE A 94 -15.75 0.46 3.87
N LYS A 95 -16.80 0.49 4.69
CA LYS A 95 -16.71 0.94 6.07
C LYS A 95 -15.63 0.17 6.84
N ARG A 96 -15.66 -1.17 6.77
CA ARG A 96 -14.63 -2.02 7.41
C ARG A 96 -13.22 -1.70 6.92
N LEU A 97 -13.05 -1.47 5.62
CA LEU A 97 -11.77 -1.07 5.03
C LEU A 97 -11.30 0.28 5.57
N LEU A 98 -12.19 1.29 5.62
CA LEU A 98 -11.87 2.63 6.11
C LEU A 98 -11.53 2.63 7.61
N ASP A 99 -12.31 1.92 8.44
CA ASP A 99 -12.04 1.78 9.87
C ASP A 99 -10.66 1.11 10.11
N SER A 100 -10.33 0.11 9.29
CA SER A 100 -9.02 -0.57 9.32
C SER A 100 -7.87 0.32 8.83
N LEU A 101 -8.12 1.12 7.79
CA LEU A 101 -7.18 2.09 7.24
C LEU A 101 -6.85 3.18 8.26
N ASP A 102 -7.84 3.74 8.93
CA ASP A 102 -7.64 4.78 9.95
C ASP A 102 -6.79 4.27 11.12
N THR A 103 -7.11 3.06 11.61
CA THR A 103 -6.31 2.40 12.65
C THR A 103 -4.87 2.19 12.20
N TYR A 104 -4.66 1.73 10.97
CA TYR A 104 -3.33 1.53 10.39
C TYR A 104 -2.55 2.85 10.25
N ALA A 105 -3.19 3.88 9.69
CA ALA A 105 -2.62 5.21 9.49
C ALA A 105 -2.20 5.85 10.83
N THR A 106 -3.01 5.70 11.86
CA THR A 106 -2.70 6.21 13.20
C THR A 106 -1.46 5.53 13.79
N ARG A 107 -1.36 4.21 13.69
CA ARG A 107 -0.16 3.46 14.13
C ARG A 107 1.08 3.87 13.36
N GLU A 108 0.98 4.00 12.05
CA GLU A 108 2.10 4.43 11.20
C GLU A 108 2.57 5.85 11.55
N ARG A 109 1.64 6.77 11.81
CA ARG A 109 1.98 8.11 12.28
C ARG A 109 2.70 8.06 13.62
N SER A 110 2.15 7.36 14.63
CA SER A 110 2.80 7.23 15.94
C SER A 110 4.21 6.65 15.83
N ARG A 111 4.39 5.59 15.03
CA ARG A 111 5.70 4.98 14.74
C ARG A 111 6.68 5.97 14.12
N LEU A 112 6.22 6.79 13.17
CA LEU A 112 7.06 7.83 12.55
C LEU A 112 7.41 8.97 13.53
N PHE A 113 6.48 9.35 14.40
CA PHE A 113 6.71 10.34 15.45
C PHE A 113 7.75 9.84 16.46
N GLU A 114 7.57 8.64 17.00
CA GLU A 114 8.49 8.02 17.95
C GLU A 114 9.89 7.87 17.35
N LYS A 115 10.00 7.40 16.10
CA LYS A 115 11.28 7.32 15.39
C LYS A 115 11.99 8.68 15.27
N LYS A 116 11.23 9.78 15.15
CA LYS A 116 11.78 11.12 14.93
C LYS A 116 12.09 11.87 16.22
N TYR A 117 11.31 11.63 17.28
CA TYR A 117 11.32 12.45 18.50
C TYR A 117 11.54 11.65 19.80
N GLY A 118 11.53 10.31 19.75
CA GLY A 118 11.52 9.43 20.92
C GLY A 118 10.12 9.18 21.49
N GLU A 119 10.04 8.28 22.47
CA GLU A 119 8.79 8.00 23.23
C GLU A 119 8.30 9.27 23.93
N PRO A 120 6.99 9.59 23.85
CA PRO A 120 6.42 10.66 24.67
C PRO A 120 6.58 10.31 26.15
N LYS A 121 7.13 11.25 26.94
CA LYS A 121 7.26 11.12 28.40
C LYS A 121 5.91 11.21 29.10
#